data_AF-A0A965MIU9-F1
#
_entry.id   AF-A0A965MIU9-F1
#
_cell.length_a   1.000
_cell.length_b   1.000
_cell.length_c   1.000
_cell.angle_alpha   90.00
_cell.angle_beta   90.00
_cell.angle_gamma   90.00
#
_symmetry.space_group_name_H-M   'P 1'
#
loop_
_entity.id
_entity.type
_entity.pdbx_description
1 polymer ?
#
loop_
_entity_poly.entity_id
_entity_poly.type
_entity_poly.pdbx_seq_one_letter_code
_entity_poly.pdbx_strand_id
1 'polypeptide(L)'
;MPQDIDILEPVPARLTQDMSARTKAAIVVRFLMQEGAKTDLASLPTSLQADLTREIADLRLIDRATLAEVIEEFAHELDSIGLTAQGGLG
;
A
#
# COMPACT_ATOMS: atom_id res chain seq x y z
N MET A 1 22.09 32.71 29.17
CA MET A 1 22.14 31.40 28.50
C MET A 1 21.16 31.45 27.35
N PRO A 2 21.60 31.52 26.08
CA PRO A 2 20.69 31.30 24.96
C PRO A 2 20.22 29.85 25.01
N GLN A 3 18.94 29.63 24.76
CA GLN A 3 18.36 28.29 24.72
C GLN A 3 18.86 27.62 23.44
N ASP A 4 19.60 26.52 23.56
CA ASP A 4 19.85 25.59 22.47
C ASP A 4 18.49 25.20 21.90
N ILE A 5 18.24 25.70 20.69
CA ILE A 5 17.09 25.33 19.88
C ILE A 5 17.19 23.82 19.73
N ASP A 6 16.20 23.11 20.26
CA ASP A 6 15.93 21.71 19.97
C ASP A 6 15.71 21.62 18.45
N ILE A 7 16.79 21.41 17.71
CA ILE A 7 16.75 21.10 16.29
C ILE A 7 16.15 19.71 16.24
N LEU A 8 14.81 19.66 16.24
CA LEU A 8 14.06 18.48 15.84
C LEU A 8 14.67 18.02 14.52
N GLU A 9 15.43 16.93 14.55
CA GLU A 9 15.92 16.30 13.34
C GLU A 9 14.72 16.13 12.40
N PRO A 10 14.82 16.53 11.11
CA PRO A 10 13.75 16.27 10.18
C PRO A 10 13.52 14.76 10.15
N VAL A 11 12.38 14.33 10.69
CA VAL A 11 11.94 12.93 10.60
C VAL A 11 12.00 12.58 9.12
N PRO A 12 12.70 11.49 8.72
CA PRO A 12 12.82 11.13 7.32
C PRO A 12 11.42 11.06 6.71
N ALA A 13 11.22 11.81 5.63
CA ALA A 13 9.94 11.82 4.92
C ALA A 13 9.63 10.40 4.47
N ARG A 14 8.39 9.96 4.77
CA ARG A 14 7.87 8.67 4.34
C ARG A 14 7.96 8.57 2.81
N LEU A 15 8.55 7.50 2.28
CA LEU A 15 8.71 7.32 0.82
C LEU A 15 7.35 7.23 0.14
N THR A 16 6.32 6.84 0.90
CA THR A 16 4.95 6.65 0.41
C THR A 16 4.03 7.85 0.63
N GLN A 17 4.53 8.95 1.20
CA GLN A 17 3.68 10.09 1.61
C GLN A 17 2.95 10.74 0.43
N ASP A 18 3.61 10.80 -0.73
CA ASP A 18 3.06 11.39 -1.95
C ASP A 18 2.35 10.36 -2.86
N MET A 19 2.29 9.09 -2.43
CA MET A 19 1.68 8.03 -3.22
C MET A 19 0.17 8.00 -3.05
N SER A 20 -0.55 7.91 -4.16
CA SER A 20 -2.00 7.74 -4.13
C SER A 20 -2.39 6.39 -3.51
N ALA A 21 -3.55 6.32 -2.86
CA ALA A 21 -4.08 5.06 -2.34
C ALA A 21 -4.25 3.98 -3.43
N ARG A 22 -4.55 4.39 -4.67
CA ARG A 22 -4.65 3.49 -5.82
C ARG A 22 -3.30 2.86 -6.16
N THR A 23 -2.24 3.66 -6.10
CA THR A 23 -0.86 3.19 -6.33
C THR A 23 -0.43 2.24 -5.22
N LYS A 24 -0.72 2.54 -3.96
CA LYS A 24 -0.46 1.61 -2.85
C LYS A 24 -1.20 0.27 -3.06
N ALA A 25 -2.47 0.31 -3.44
CA ALA A 25 -3.24 -0.90 -3.74
C ALA A 25 -2.66 -1.71 -4.92
N ALA A 26 -2.24 -1.05 -6.00
CA ALA A 26 -1.59 -1.69 -7.14
C ALA A 26 -0.28 -2.41 -6.74
N ILE A 27 0.49 -1.81 -5.83
CA ILE A 27 1.73 -2.39 -5.30
C ILE A 27 1.45 -3.64 -4.48
N VAL A 28 0.51 -3.56 -3.54
CA VAL A 28 0.11 -4.69 -2.69
C VAL A 28 -0.41 -5.84 -3.55
N VAL A 29 -1.31 -5.57 -4.49
CA VAL A 29 -1.88 -6.59 -5.38
C VAL A 29 -0.80 -7.23 -6.24
N ARG A 30 0.09 -6.44 -6.85
CA ARG A 30 1.21 -6.98 -7.64
C ARG A 30 2.11 -7.87 -6.80
N PHE A 31 2.42 -7.47 -5.57
CA PHE A 31 3.19 -8.29 -4.62
C PHE A 31 2.49 -9.61 -4.32
N LEU A 32 1.21 -9.57 -3.97
CA LEU A 32 0.41 -10.77 -3.70
C LEU A 32 0.35 -11.72 -4.90
N MET A 33 0.20 -11.18 -6.11
CA MET A 33 0.23 -11.97 -7.35
C MET A 33 1.59 -12.64 -7.59
N GLN A 34 2.70 -11.97 -7.24
CA GLN A 34 4.06 -12.53 -7.35
C GLN A 34 4.32 -13.65 -6.34
N GLU A 35 3.81 -13.50 -5.12
CA GLU A 35 3.89 -14.54 -4.06
C GLU A 35 2.92 -15.71 -4.30
N GLY A 36 2.14 -15.68 -5.39
CA GLY A 36 1.21 -16.75 -5.76
C GLY A 36 -0.12 -16.72 -4.99
N ALA A 37 -0.43 -15.62 -4.30
CA ALA A 37 -1.73 -15.46 -3.68
C ALA A 37 -2.83 -15.35 -4.74
N LYS A 38 -3.95 -16.02 -4.50
CA LYS A 38 -5.14 -15.92 -5.34
C LYS A 38 -5.90 -14.64 -4.98
N THR A 39 -5.56 -13.55 -5.64
CA THR A 39 -6.34 -12.31 -5.53
C THR A 39 -7.57 -12.43 -6.43
N ASP A 40 -8.77 -12.31 -5.87
CA ASP A 40 -10.01 -12.29 -6.65
C ASP A 40 -10.25 -10.89 -7.25
N LEU A 41 -9.38 -10.51 -8.19
CA LEU A 41 -9.55 -9.30 -8.98
C LEU A 41 -10.88 -9.32 -9.75
N ALA A 42 -11.35 -10.50 -10.15
CA ALA A 42 -12.59 -10.67 -10.89
C ALA A 42 -13.85 -10.31 -10.08
N SER A 43 -13.78 -10.32 -8.74
CA SER A 43 -14.85 -9.86 -7.86
C SER A 43 -15.02 -8.34 -7.82
N LEU A 44 -14.02 -7.57 -8.25
CA LEU A 44 -14.11 -6.11 -8.30
C LEU A 44 -15.01 -5.66 -9.46
N PRO A 45 -15.66 -4.50 -9.39
CA PRO A 45 -16.33 -3.89 -10.54
C PRO A 45 -15.41 -3.76 -11.76
N THR A 46 -15.91 -3.99 -12.97
CA THR A 46 -15.11 -4.00 -14.21
C THR A 46 -14.29 -2.72 -14.44
N SER A 47 -14.83 -1.56 -14.04
CA SER A 47 -14.11 -0.29 -14.10
C SER A 47 -12.91 -0.25 -13.14
N LEU A 48 -13.07 -0.76 -11.92
CA LEU A 48 -11.98 -0.85 -10.94
C LEU A 48 -10.94 -1.90 -11.34
N GLN A 49 -11.37 -3.02 -11.93
CA GLN A 49 -10.43 -4.00 -12.50
C GLN A 49 -9.55 -3.38 -13.59
N ALA A 50 -10.16 -2.64 -14.52
CA ALA A 50 -9.44 -2.01 -15.62
C ALA A 50 -8.46 -0.94 -15.12
N ASP A 51 -8.89 -0.12 -14.16
CA ASP A 51 -8.06 0.92 -13.54
C ASP A 51 -6.87 0.32 -12.78
N LEU A 52 -7.12 -0.71 -11.96
CA LEU A 52 -6.08 -1.37 -11.16
C LEU A 52 -5.10 -2.13 -12.05
N THR A 53 -5.59 -2.82 -13.08
CA THR A 53 -4.73 -3.51 -14.05
C THR A 53 -3.81 -2.53 -14.78
N ARG A 54 -4.34 -1.36 -15.14
CA ARG A 54 -3.55 -0.29 -15.77
C ARG A 54 -2.48 0.23 -14.82
N GLU A 55 -2.83 0.53 -13.59
CA GLU A 55 -1.84 0.97 -12.60
C GLU A 55 -0.75 -0.09 -12.38
N ILE A 56 -1.11 -1.37 -12.23
CA ILE A 56 -0.14 -2.46 -12.09
C ILE A 56 0.80 -2.53 -13.30
N ALA A 57 0.29 -2.30 -14.51
CA ALA A 57 1.10 -2.27 -15.73
C ALA A 57 2.06 -1.08 -15.78
N ASP A 58 1.67 0.07 -15.22
CA ASP A 58 2.49 1.28 -15.15
C ASP A 58 3.60 1.17 -14.07
N LEU A 59 3.50 0.23 -13.14
CA LEU A 59 4.53 -0.06 -12.13
C LEU A 59 5.75 -0.76 -12.76
N ARG A 60 6.74 0.02 -13.20
CA ARG A 60 8.00 -0.50 -13.76
C ARG A 60 8.89 -1.19 -12.72
N LEU A 61 9.50 -0.42 -11.84
CA LEU A 61 10.42 -0.89 -10.81
C LEU A 61 10.10 -0.14 -9.51
N ILE A 62 9.97 -0.91 -8.44
CA ILE A 62 9.73 -0.41 -7.09
C ILE A 62 10.86 -0.98 -6.25
N ASP A 63 11.54 -0.11 -5.53
CA ASP A 63 12.61 -0.54 -4.65
C ASP A 63 12.04 -1.23 -3.40
N ARG A 64 12.88 -2.02 -2.73
CA ARG A 64 12.46 -2.83 -1.59
C ARG A 64 12.05 -1.99 -0.38
N ALA A 65 12.58 -0.78 -0.20
CA ALA A 65 12.21 0.08 0.92
C ALA A 65 10.79 0.63 0.72
N THR A 66 10.49 1.13 -0.49
CA THR A 66 9.13 1.57 -0.84
C THR A 66 8.11 0.42 -0.71
N LEU A 67 8.45 -0.78 -1.18
CA LEU A 67 7.56 -1.94 -1.01
C LEU A 67 7.31 -2.27 0.46
N ALA A 68 8.36 -2.29 1.29
CA ALA A 68 8.24 -2.59 2.72
C ALA A 68 7.36 -1.57 3.44
N GLU A 69 7.55 -0.28 3.15
CA GLU A 69 6.78 0.81 3.74
C GLU A 69 5.30 0.75 3.34
N VAL A 70 4.99 0.46 2.06
CA VAL A 70 3.60 0.26 1.60
C VAL A 70 2.93 -0.92 2.32
N ILE A 71 3.64 -2.04 2.49
CA ILE A 71 3.09 -3.23 3.16
C ILE A 71 2.86 -2.98 4.65
N GLU A 72 3.78 -2.29 5.33
CA GLU A 72 3.64 -1.91 6.73
C GLU A 72 2.44 -0.96 6.95
N GLU A 73 2.31 0.07 6.11
CA GLU A 73 1.18 1.00 6.14
C GLU A 73 -0.15 0.26 5.90
N PHE A 74 -0.19 -0.62 4.90
CA PHE A 74 -1.39 -1.39 4.59
C PHE A 74 -1.78 -2.36 5.71
N ALA A 75 -0.82 -3.05 6.33
CA ALA A 75 -1.07 -3.92 7.48
C ALA A 75 -1.62 -3.12 8.67
N HIS A 76 -1.03 -1.96 8.95
CA HIS A 76 -1.49 -1.07 10.01
C HIS A 76 -2.92 -0.53 9.75
N GLU A 77 -3.25 -0.19 8.50
CA GLU A 77 -4.62 0.19 8.13
C GLU A 77 -5.61 -0.97 8.31
N LEU A 78 -5.24 -2.20 7.95
CA LEU A 78 -6.08 -3.38 8.17
C LEU A 78 -6.31 -3.66 9.67
N ASP A 79 -5.29 -3.48 10.51
CA ASP A 79 -5.40 -3.62 11.97
C ASP A 79 -6.30 -2.52 12.56
N SER A 80 -6.19 -1.29 12.05
CA SER A 80 -6.98 -0.12 12.47
C SER A 80 -8.46 -0.23 12.10
N ILE A 81 -8.77 -0.79 10.94
CA ILE A 81 -10.15 -1.06 10.51
C ILE A 81 -10.78 -2.18 11.37
N GLY A 82 -9.94 -2.97 12.04
CA GLY A 82 -10.33 -4.19 12.73
C GLY A 82 -10.78 -5.21 11.70
N LEU A 83 -10.05 -6.32 11.55
CA LEU A 83 -10.49 -7.49 10.79
C LEU A 83 -11.85 -8.00 11.32
N THR A 84 -12.95 -7.36 10.92
CA THR A 84 -14.25 -7.98 10.81
C THR A 84 -14.15 -8.88 9.59
N ALA A 85 -13.70 -10.11 9.84
CA ALA A 85 -13.83 -11.23 8.93
C ALA A 85 -15.32 -11.60 8.74
N GLN A 86 -16.13 -10.64 8.26
CA GLN A 86 -17.48 -10.88 7.79
C GLN A 86 -17.49 -10.73 6.28
N GLY A 87 -17.18 -11.81 5.58
CA GLY A 87 -17.21 -11.80 4.13
C GLY A 87 -16.74 -13.10 3.50
N GLY A 88 -17.41 -14.21 3.79
CA GLY A 88 -17.41 -15.37 2.90
C GLY A 88 -16.94 -16.68 3.51
N LEU A 89 -17.85 -17.37 4.21
CA LEU A 89 -18.02 -18.80 4.02
C LEU A 89 -19.51 -19.02 3.72
N GLY A 90 -19.81 -19.07 2.42
CA GLY A 90 -20.95 -19.82 1.90
C GLY A 90 -20.57 -21.28 1.74
#